data_AF-A0A7V4ZX39-F1
#
_entry.id   AF-A0A7V4ZX39-F1
#
_cell.length_a   1.000
_cell.length_b   1.000
_cell.length_c   1.000
_cell.angle_alpha   90.00
_cell.angle_beta   90.00
_cell.angle_gamma   90.00
#
_symmetry.space_group_name_H-M   'P 1'
#
loop_
_entity.id
_entity.type
_entity.pdbx_description
1 polymer ?
#
loop_
_entity_poly.entity_id
_entity_poly.type
_entity_poly.pdbx_seq_one_letter_code
_entity_poly.pdbx_strand_id
1 'polypeptide(L)'
;MQKMQVFFPEPQLRKLRKLSKEQDRPVSELIRMAVDYWLARQAEQKGSEMKETPPAFSCGNIRIPPEDLRDMAYDTAENRENE
;
A
#
# COMPACT_ATOMS: atom_id res chain seq x y z
N MET A 1 15.14 15.85 -22.32
CA MET A 1 15.40 14.50 -21.76
C MET A 1 16.34 14.62 -20.58
N GLN A 2 16.03 14.01 -19.44
CA GLN A 2 16.92 13.96 -18.27
C GLN A 2 17.52 12.56 -18.15
N LYS A 3 18.83 12.47 -17.88
CA LYS A 3 19.53 11.19 -17.69
C LYS A 3 19.30 10.70 -16.27
N MET A 4 18.85 9.46 -16.13
CA MET A 4 18.62 8.79 -14.85
C MET A 4 19.35 7.44 -14.85
N GLN A 5 19.92 7.06 -13.70
CA GLN A 5 20.49 5.74 -13.48
C GLN A 5 19.52 4.94 -12.61
N VAL A 6 19.07 3.80 -13.12
CA VAL A 6 18.17 2.88 -12.41
C VAL A 6 18.91 1.57 -12.19
N PHE A 7 18.92 1.10 -10.95
CA PHE A 7 19.52 -0.19 -10.61
C PHE A 7 18.50 -1.31 -10.81
N PHE A 8 18.90 -2.35 -11.52
CA PHE A 8 18.07 -3.54 -11.74
C PHE A 8 18.80 -4.77 -11.19
N PRO A 9 18.07 -5.71 -10.57
CA PRO A 9 18.63 -7.01 -10.23
C PRO A 9 19.19 -7.73 -11.46
N GLU A 10 20.33 -8.41 -11.29
CA GLU A 10 21.03 -9.11 -12.38
C GLU A 10 20.15 -10.11 -13.19
N PRO A 11 19.21 -10.87 -12.56
CA PRO A 11 18.30 -11.72 -13.33
C PRO A 11 17.39 -10.94 -14.28
N GLN A 12 16.96 -9.74 -13.90
CA GLN A 12 16.09 -8.89 -14.72
C GLN A 12 16.88 -8.25 -15.86
N LEU A 13 18.10 -7.78 -15.60
CA LEU A 13 19.00 -7.25 -16.63
C LEU A 13 19.32 -8.28 -17.70
N ARG A 14 19.57 -9.54 -17.32
CA ARG A 14 19.81 -10.62 -18.29
C ARG A 14 18.61 -10.82 -19.23
N LYS A 15 17.39 -10.80 -18.70
CA LYS A 15 16.16 -10.90 -19.51
C LYS A 15 15.99 -9.68 -20.44
N LEU A 16 16.21 -8.47 -19.93
CA LEU A 16 16.14 -7.24 -20.74
C LEU A 16 17.18 -7.22 -21.87
N ARG A 17 18.41 -7.65 -21.61
CA ARG A 17 19.46 -7.74 -22.63
C ARG A 17 19.14 -8.77 -23.69
N LYS A 18 18.54 -9.90 -23.32
CA LYS A 18 18.08 -10.92 -24.27
C LYS A 18 17.01 -10.34 -25.19
N LEU A 19 15.99 -9.70 -24.61
CA LEU A 19 14.90 -9.07 -25.36
C LEU A 19 15.40 -7.95 -26.30
N SER A 20 16.37 -7.15 -25.83
CA SER A 20 17.04 -6.12 -26.63
C SER A 20 17.72 -6.68 -27.88
N LYS A 21 18.38 -7.84 -27.77
CA LYS A 21 19.00 -8.52 -28.92
C LYS A 21 17.96 -9.10 -29.88
N GLU A 22 16.88 -9.68 -29.36
CA GLU A 22 15.83 -10.29 -30.18
C GLU A 22 15.06 -9.25 -31.00
N GLN A 23 14.88 -8.04 -30.47
CA GLN A 23 14.13 -6.97 -31.12
C GLN A 23 15.00 -5.94 -31.86
N ASP A 24 16.33 -6.11 -31.82
CA ASP A 24 17.31 -5.15 -32.33
C ASP A 24 17.08 -3.70 -31.84
N ARG A 25 16.74 -3.57 -30.55
CA ARG A 25 16.44 -2.28 -29.90
C ARG A 25 17.30 -2.08 -28.66
N PRO A 26 17.72 -0.84 -28.34
CA PRO A 26 18.48 -0.58 -27.14
C PRO A 26 17.63 -0.78 -25.89
N VAL A 27 18.23 -1.32 -24.82
CA VAL A 27 17.57 -1.55 -23.52
C VAL A 27 16.87 -0.29 -22.99
N SER A 28 17.47 0.89 -23.21
CA SER A 28 16.88 2.16 -22.77
C SER A 28 15.54 2.47 -23.44
N GLU A 29 15.35 2.07 -24.70
CA GLU A 29 14.09 2.27 -25.42
C GLU A 29 13.04 1.28 -24.92
N LEU A 30 13.40 0.02 -24.71
CA LEU A 30 12.50 -0.98 -24.12
C LEU A 30 11.97 -0.53 -22.74
N ILE A 31 12.85 0.03 -21.90
CA ILE A 31 12.44 0.56 -20.59
C ILE A 31 11.48 1.73 -20.76
N ARG A 32 11.76 2.68 -21.66
CA ARG A 32 10.84 3.81 -21.92
C ARG A 32 9.47 3.32 -22.38
N MET A 33 9.43 2.46 -23.40
CA MET A 33 8.18 1.90 -23.91
C MET A 33 7.39 1.15 -22.83
N ALA A 34 8.06 0.37 -21.98
CA ALA A 34 7.41 -0.34 -20.89
C ALA A 34 6.81 0.62 -19.85
N VAL A 35 7.55 1.67 -19.49
CA VAL A 35 7.08 2.70 -18.56
C VAL A 35 5.90 3.48 -19.17
N ASP A 36 6.00 3.89 -20.44
CA ASP A 36 4.93 4.61 -21.13
C ASP A 36 3.64 3.77 -21.19
N TYR A 37 3.76 2.49 -21.55
CA TYR A 37 2.63 1.56 -21.56
C TYR A 37 2.01 1.38 -20.16
N TRP A 38 2.83 1.24 -19.13
CA TRP A 38 2.35 1.09 -17.76
C TRP A 38 1.65 2.35 -17.27
N LEU A 39 2.22 3.54 -17.54
CA LEU A 39 1.62 4.82 -17.17
C LEU A 39 0.31 5.08 -17.90
N ALA A 40 0.22 4.78 -19.21
CA ALA A 40 -1.02 4.88 -19.97
C ALA A 40 -2.12 4.00 -19.36
N ARG A 41 -1.78 2.75 -19.04
CA ARG A 41 -2.70 1.82 -18.38
C ARG A 41 -3.15 2.31 -17.00
N GLN A 42 -2.25 2.89 -16.21
CA GLN A 42 -2.59 3.43 -14.89
C GLN A 42 -3.40 4.73 -14.97
N ALA A 43 -3.19 5.55 -15.99
CA ALA A 43 -3.97 6.76 -16.22
C ALA A 43 -5.44 6.43 -16.52
N GLU A 44 -5.70 5.32 -17.24
CA GLU A 44 -7.05 4.80 -17.45
C GLU A 44 -7.71 4.28 -16.15
N GLN A 45 -6.91 3.76 -15.21
CA GLN A 45 -7.40 3.26 -13.92
C GLN A 45 -7.65 4.38 -12.88
N LYS A 46 -7.18 5.60 -13.13
CA LYS A 46 -7.33 6.77 -12.25
C LYS A 46 -8.76 7.36 -12.20
N GLY A 47 -9.78 6.63 -12.65
CA GLY A 47 -11.18 6.93 -12.37
C GLY A 47 -11.61 6.61 -10.93
N SER A 48 -10.77 5.96 -10.13
CA SER A 48 -11.03 5.66 -8.73
C SER A 48 -9.95 6.30 -7.86
N GLU A 49 -10.13 7.56 -7.49
CA GLU A 49 -9.59 8.03 -6.21
C GLU A 49 -10.15 7.12 -5.13
N MET A 50 -9.37 6.12 -4.75
CA MET A 50 -9.69 5.22 -3.64
C MET A 50 -9.60 6.09 -2.39
N LYS A 51 -10.71 6.73 -2.02
CA LYS A 51 -10.86 7.33 -0.70
C LYS A 51 -10.69 6.20 0.29
N GLU A 52 -9.53 6.12 0.92
CA GLU A 52 -9.32 5.28 2.08
C GLU A 52 -10.23 5.81 3.18
N THR A 53 -11.48 5.38 3.19
CA THR A 53 -12.34 5.54 4.36
C THR A 53 -11.87 4.50 5.36
N PRO A 54 -11.28 4.90 6.50
CA PRO A 54 -10.91 3.95 7.53
C PRO A 54 -12.16 3.17 7.96
N PRO A 55 -12.06 1.86 8.23
CA PRO A 55 -13.20 1.08 8.67
C PRO A 55 -13.71 1.65 10.00
N ALA A 56 -14.89 2.27 9.96
CA ALA A 56 -15.58 2.74 11.15
C ALA A 56 -16.21 1.53 11.84
N PHE A 57 -15.57 1.02 12.89
CA PHE A 57 -16.13 -0.03 13.72
C PHE A 57 -17.11 0.59 14.73
N SER A 58 -18.39 0.22 14.62
CA SER A 58 -19.39 0.56 15.62
C SER A 58 -19.24 -0.36 16.83
N CYS A 59 -18.55 0.11 17.87
CA CYS A 59 -18.39 -0.60 19.15
C CYS A 59 -19.66 -0.62 20.02
N GLY A 60 -20.82 -0.26 19.45
CA GLY A 60 -22.10 -0.22 20.16
C GLY A 60 -22.27 1.01 21.05
N ASN A 61 -23.38 1.05 21.77
CA ASN A 61 -23.71 2.17 22.66
C ASN A 61 -23.06 1.95 24.03
N ILE A 62 -22.42 2.98 24.56
CA ILE A 62 -21.94 3.00 25.94
C ILE A 62 -23.17 2.98 26.85
N ARG A 63 -23.29 1.95 27.69
CA ARG A 63 -24.43 1.74 28.61
C ARG A 63 -24.24 2.41 29.97
N ILE A 64 -23.06 2.97 30.21
CA ILE A 64 -22.63 3.51 31.50
C ILE A 64 -22.45 5.02 31.34
N PRO A 65 -22.94 5.85 32.28
CA PRO A 65 -22.71 7.28 32.24
C PRO A 65 -21.21 7.60 32.31
N PRO A 66 -20.73 8.71 31.70
CA PRO A 66 -19.31 9.00 31.58
C PRO A 66 -18.56 9.09 32.91
N GLU A 67 -19.26 9.47 33.98
CA GLU A 67 -18.74 9.66 35.33
C GLU A 67 -18.24 8.34 35.95
N ASP A 68 -18.95 7.24 35.67
CA ASP A 68 -18.69 5.92 36.26
C ASP A 68 -17.75 5.05 35.41
N LEU A 69 -17.36 5.52 34.22
CA LEU A 69 -16.54 4.74 33.28
C LEU A 69 -15.15 4.42 33.84
N ARG A 70 -14.57 5.34 34.63
CA ARG A 70 -13.25 5.15 35.21
C ARG A 70 -13.28 4.01 36.21
N ASP A 71 -14.21 4.06 37.15
CA ASP A 71 -14.28 3.10 38.25
C ASP A 71 -14.61 1.70 37.73
N MET A 72 -15.52 1.60 36.74
CA MET A 72 -15.83 0.34 36.06
C MET A 72 -14.69 -0.20 35.19
N ALA A 73 -13.84 0.65 34.62
CA ALA A 73 -12.68 0.20 33.85
C ALA A 73 -11.59 -0.40 34.73
N TYR A 74 -11.51 0.01 36.00
CA TYR A 74 -10.55 -0.49 36.99
C TYR A 74 -11.14 -1.53 37.96
N ASP A 75 -12.45 -1.79 37.92
CA ASP A 75 -13.11 -2.91 38.61
C ASP A 75 -12.90 -4.22 37.84
N THR A 76 -11.65 -4.68 37.76
CA THR A 76 -11.32 -6.02 37.25
C THR A 76 -11.51 -7.06 38.35
N ALA A 77 -11.93 -8.28 37.96
CA ALA A 77 -12.28 -9.39 38.86
C ALA A 77 -11.21 -9.77 39.91
N GLU A 78 -9.96 -9.35 39.76
CA GLU A 78 -8.89 -9.50 40.77
C GLU A 78 -9.16 -8.75 42.08
N ASN A 79 -9.99 -7.71 42.09
CA ASN A 79 -10.32 -6.96 43.31
C ASN A 79 -11.47 -7.57 44.12
N ARG A 80 -12.17 -8.60 43.61
CA ARG A 80 -13.32 -9.22 44.29
C ARG A 80 -12.95 -10.37 45.24
N GLU A 81 -11.69 -10.81 45.27
CA GLU A 81 -11.23 -11.90 46.15
C GLU A 81 -10.69 -11.40 47.51
N ASN A 82 -10.67 -10.08 47.74
CA ASN A 82 -10.11 -9.47 48.96
C ASN A 82 -11.14 -8.73 49.84
N GLU A 83 -12.42 -9.14 49.81
CA GLU A 83 -13.44 -8.74 50.80
C GLU A 83 -14.03 -9.94 51.53
#